data_AF-A0A6M1SLY2-F1
#
_entry.id   AF-A0A6M1SLY2-F1
#
_cell.length_a   1.000
_cell.length_b   1.000
_cell.length_c   1.000
_cell.angle_alpha   90.00
_cell.angle_beta   90.00
_cell.angle_gamma   90.00
#
_symmetry.space_group_name_H-M   'P 1'
#
loop_
_entity.id
_entity.type
_entity.pdbx_description
1 polymer ?
#
loop_
_entity_poly.entity_id
_entity_poly.type
_entity_poly.pdbx_seq_one_letter_code
_entity_poly.pdbx_strand_id
1 'polypeptide(L)'
;MTDIVFGGLRYFEPDQGGIAVNWLMPDVVEAGSLLKRVSLWPIRNRVEPDVVIDLARPDGMPLRLIVECKYEDFLLTAEQLEKQWRQFGPGSPGALGEVHHVLVVQRRLRVEPEAYAAAPPEVRSRRTLLLWRDLAAAANGRHRAHGGAPLNAWIDDVVQVLDAVDERAFIGWRSGPGPQVEVDKPFVFASRYWDDPRLTLDLS
;
A
#
# COMPACT_ATOMS: atom_id res chain seq x y z
N MET A 1 -7.06 7.62 3.02
CA MET A 1 -7.61 6.26 3.21
C MET A 1 -6.57 5.20 2.82
N THR A 2 -5.28 5.51 2.96
CA THR A 2 -4.16 4.73 2.39
C THR A 2 -3.59 3.75 3.41
N ASP A 3 -3.56 4.14 4.68
CA ASP A 3 -3.13 3.29 5.81
C ASP A 3 -4.03 2.07 6.01
N ILE A 4 -5.30 2.19 5.62
CA ILE A 4 -6.30 1.13 5.74
C ILE A 4 -5.91 -0.08 4.88
N VAL A 5 -5.48 0.16 3.64
CA VAL A 5 -5.12 -0.90 2.69
C VAL A 5 -3.97 -1.75 3.23
N PHE A 6 -2.97 -1.14 3.85
CA PHE A 6 -1.77 -1.86 4.31
C PHE A 6 -1.79 -2.22 5.79
N GLY A 7 -2.60 -1.57 6.61
CA GLY A 7 -2.63 -1.80 8.05
C GLY A 7 -3.12 -3.19 8.43
N GLY A 8 -4.06 -3.75 7.66
CA GLY A 8 -4.56 -5.11 7.84
C GLY A 8 -3.47 -6.19 7.73
N LEU A 9 -2.37 -5.92 7.03
CA LEU A 9 -1.26 -6.87 6.85
C LEU A 9 -0.61 -7.31 8.17
N ARG A 10 -0.66 -6.48 9.22
CA ARG A 10 -0.09 -6.79 10.53
C ARG A 10 -0.73 -8.00 11.22
N TYR A 11 -1.92 -8.39 10.79
CA TYR A 11 -2.71 -9.45 11.41
C TYR A 11 -2.66 -10.77 10.65
N PHE A 12 -1.99 -10.80 9.50
CA PHE A 12 -1.78 -12.04 8.75
C PHE A 12 -0.55 -12.78 9.24
N GLU A 13 -0.64 -14.11 9.16
CA GLU A 13 0.54 -14.96 9.27
C GLU A 13 1.58 -14.59 8.19
N PRO A 14 2.88 -14.82 8.44
CA PRO A 14 3.96 -14.39 7.53
C PRO A 14 3.76 -14.79 6.07
N ASP A 15 3.31 -16.01 5.80
CA ASP A 15 3.05 -16.53 4.46
C ASP A 15 1.84 -15.86 3.82
N GLN A 16 0.73 -15.71 4.55
CA GLN A 16 -0.47 -15.04 4.07
C GLN A 16 -0.23 -13.56 3.78
N GLY A 17 0.50 -12.87 4.65
CA GLY A 17 0.89 -11.47 4.44
C GLY A 17 1.83 -11.33 3.24
N GLY A 18 2.74 -12.29 3.03
CA GLY A 18 3.59 -12.33 1.86
C GLY A 18 2.83 -12.52 0.56
N ILE A 19 1.86 -13.43 0.54
CA ILE A 19 0.92 -13.64 -0.58
C ILE A 19 0.14 -12.36 -0.86
N ALA A 20 -0.41 -11.71 0.18
CA ALA A 20 -1.15 -10.46 0.06
C ALA A 20 -0.32 -9.35 -0.61
N VAL A 21 0.92 -9.15 -0.19
CA VAL A 21 1.79 -8.12 -0.77
C VAL A 21 2.20 -8.48 -2.20
N ASN A 22 2.51 -9.74 -2.49
CA ASN A 22 2.76 -10.20 -3.86
C ASN A 22 1.53 -9.97 -4.77
N TRP A 23 0.32 -10.16 -4.25
CA TRP A 23 -0.88 -9.94 -5.05
C TRP A 23 -1.09 -8.46 -5.40
N LEU A 24 -0.81 -7.57 -4.45
CA LEU A 24 -0.88 -6.13 -4.68
C LEU A 24 0.23 -5.64 -5.60
N MET A 25 1.47 -6.12 -5.42
CA MET A 25 2.66 -5.59 -6.07
C MET A 25 3.51 -6.70 -6.70
N PRO A 26 2.97 -7.42 -7.69
CA PRO A 26 3.61 -8.63 -8.24
C PRO A 26 4.93 -8.37 -8.96
N ASP A 27 5.13 -7.15 -9.48
CA ASP A 27 6.34 -6.75 -10.20
C ASP A 27 7.47 -6.32 -9.24
N VAL A 28 7.15 -6.21 -7.95
CA VAL A 28 8.08 -5.77 -6.89
C VAL A 28 8.37 -6.90 -5.91
N VAL A 29 7.37 -7.74 -5.63
CA VAL A 29 7.46 -8.78 -4.62
C VAL A 29 7.30 -10.15 -5.26
N GLU A 30 8.27 -11.02 -5.03
CA GLU A 30 8.29 -12.38 -5.55
C GLU A 30 7.28 -13.28 -4.84
N ALA A 31 6.67 -14.18 -5.60
CA ALA A 31 5.79 -15.20 -5.03
C ALA A 31 6.56 -16.09 -4.04
N GLY A 32 5.97 -16.34 -2.87
CA GLY A 32 6.62 -17.06 -1.78
C GLY A 32 7.44 -16.20 -0.82
N SER A 33 7.50 -14.88 -1.03
CA SER A 33 8.02 -13.96 -0.02
C SER A 33 7.22 -14.07 1.28
N LEU A 34 7.87 -13.85 2.43
CA LEU A 34 7.24 -13.91 3.76
C LEU A 34 7.23 -12.54 4.42
N LEU A 35 6.08 -12.13 4.94
CA LEU A 35 5.94 -10.92 5.73
C LEU A 35 6.68 -11.01 7.06
N LYS A 36 7.50 -10.01 7.36
CA LYS A 36 8.24 -9.92 8.62
C LYS A 36 7.75 -8.78 9.49
N ARG A 37 7.51 -7.60 8.90
CA ARG A 37 7.10 -6.41 9.65
C ARG A 37 6.33 -5.45 8.76
N VAL A 38 5.36 -4.76 9.36
CA VAL A 38 4.66 -3.61 8.75
C VAL A 38 4.66 -2.46 9.74
N SER A 39 5.27 -1.35 9.37
CA SER A 39 5.31 -0.11 10.16
C SER A 39 4.51 0.96 9.41
N LEU A 40 3.68 1.73 10.13
CA LEU A 40 2.74 2.71 9.58
C LEU A 40 3.01 4.04 10.28
N TRP A 41 3.06 5.14 9.53
CA TRP A 41 3.25 6.48 10.07
C TRP A 41 2.18 7.44 9.54
N PRO A 42 0.97 7.43 10.11
CA PRO A 42 -0.16 8.20 9.60
C PRO A 42 -0.13 9.69 10.02
N ILE A 43 1.04 10.33 10.07
CA ILE A 43 1.19 11.72 10.54
C ILE A 43 1.45 12.65 9.34
N ARG A 44 0.53 13.60 9.12
CA ARG A 44 0.66 14.62 8.06
C ARG A 44 1.91 15.48 8.23
N ASN A 45 2.50 15.91 7.11
CA ASN A 45 3.63 16.86 7.02
C ASN A 45 4.95 16.37 7.63
N ARG A 46 5.29 15.09 7.48
CA ARG A 46 6.62 14.61 7.86
C ARG A 46 7.37 13.92 6.72
N VAL A 47 8.61 13.55 7.02
CA VAL A 47 9.53 12.88 6.10
C VAL A 47 9.24 11.39 6.05
N GLU A 48 8.61 10.82 7.07
CA GLU A 48 8.29 9.39 7.15
C GLU A 48 7.41 8.94 5.97
N PRO A 49 7.63 7.73 5.43
CA PRO A 49 6.72 7.13 4.47
C PRO A 49 5.41 6.71 5.15
N ASP A 50 4.33 6.61 4.37
CA ASP A 50 3.05 6.11 4.90
C ASP A 50 3.20 4.70 5.48
N VAL A 51 3.95 3.83 4.79
CA VAL A 51 4.18 2.44 5.20
C VAL A 51 5.63 2.00 4.93
N VAL A 52 6.19 1.19 5.82
CA VAL A 52 7.38 0.36 5.55
C VAL A 52 7.03 -1.10 5.78
N ILE A 53 7.30 -1.93 4.77
CA ILE A 53 7.04 -3.37 4.79
C ILE A 53 8.38 -4.08 4.68
N ASP A 54 8.71 -4.92 5.66
CA ASP A 54 9.87 -5.81 5.60
C ASP A 54 9.41 -7.23 5.25
N LEU A 55 10.08 -7.82 4.26
CA LEU A 55 9.84 -9.14 3.70
C LEU A 55 11.13 -9.97 3.74
N ALA A 56 11.00 -11.29 3.78
CA ALA A 56 12.05 -12.21 3.38
C ALA A 56 11.68 -12.82 2.04
N ARG A 57 12.54 -12.69 1.04
CA ARG A 57 12.37 -13.30 -0.29
C ARG A 57 12.53 -14.83 -0.20
N PRO A 58 12.07 -15.59 -1.22
CA PRO A 58 12.21 -17.04 -1.24
C PRO A 58 13.67 -17.55 -1.16
N ASP A 59 14.62 -16.76 -1.63
CA ASP A 59 16.06 -17.03 -1.55
C ASP A 59 16.68 -16.70 -0.18
N GLY A 60 15.87 -16.22 0.77
CA GLY A 60 16.29 -15.80 2.11
C GLY A 60 16.81 -14.36 2.19
N MET A 61 16.92 -13.65 1.07
CA MET A 61 17.37 -12.25 1.06
C MET A 61 16.29 -11.32 1.64
N PRO A 62 16.66 -10.38 2.52
CA PRO A 62 15.70 -9.41 3.01
C PRO A 62 15.35 -8.37 1.94
N LEU A 63 14.07 -7.99 1.89
CA LEU A 63 13.52 -6.96 1.02
C LEU A 63 12.71 -5.98 1.87
N ARG A 64 13.00 -4.70 1.75
CA ARG A 64 12.22 -3.61 2.33
C ARG A 64 11.47 -2.85 1.25
N LEU A 65 10.19 -2.63 1.48
CA LEU A 65 9.37 -1.69 0.71
C LEU A 65 9.16 -0.42 1.53
N ILE A 66 9.51 0.72 0.95
CA ILE A 66 9.10 2.04 1.38
C ILE A 66 7.88 2.38 0.54
N VAL A 67 6.69 2.43 1.11
CA VAL A 67 5.45 2.65 0.36
C VAL A 67 4.88 4.02 0.71
N GLU A 68 4.71 4.83 -0.31
CA GLU A 68 4.16 6.18 -0.23
C GLU A 68 2.92 6.27 -1.11
N CYS A 69 1.84 6.80 -0.56
CA CYS A 69 0.49 6.66 -1.08
C CYS A 69 -0.18 8.04 -1.17
N LYS A 70 -0.38 8.58 -2.38
CA LYS A 70 -1.10 9.85 -2.58
C LYS A 70 -2.42 9.68 -3.32
N TYR A 71 -3.38 10.50 -2.93
CA TYR A 71 -4.72 10.57 -3.51
C TYR A 71 -5.14 12.04 -3.66
N GLU A 72 -5.96 12.36 -4.67
CA GLU A 72 -6.42 13.73 -4.98
C GLU A 72 -5.28 14.75 -5.21
N ASP A 73 -5.32 15.94 -4.57
CA ASP A 73 -4.48 17.09 -4.86
C ASP A 73 -3.10 17.06 -4.20
N PHE A 74 -2.73 15.94 -3.58
CA PHE A 74 -1.41 15.77 -3.00
C PHE A 74 -0.40 15.37 -4.08
N LEU A 75 0.67 16.16 -4.19
CA LEU A 75 1.79 15.95 -5.09
C LEU A 75 2.97 15.34 -4.32
N LEU A 76 3.61 14.31 -4.88
CA LEU A 76 4.88 13.80 -4.39
C LEU A 76 6.02 14.64 -4.93
N THR A 77 6.74 15.30 -4.03
CA THR A 77 7.88 16.15 -4.39
C THR A 77 9.18 15.37 -4.41
N ALA A 78 10.13 15.79 -5.25
CA ALA A 78 11.47 15.19 -5.29
C ALA A 78 12.15 15.22 -3.91
N GLU A 79 12.02 16.35 -3.20
CA GLU A 79 12.60 16.55 -1.87
C GLU A 79 12.07 15.54 -0.85
N GLN A 80 10.76 15.28 -0.81
CA GLN A 80 10.17 14.31 0.11
C GLN A 80 10.73 12.91 -0.17
N LEU A 81 10.73 12.48 -1.43
CA LEU A 81 11.19 11.15 -1.83
C LEU A 81 12.68 10.94 -1.54
N GLU A 82 13.51 11.99 -1.69
CA GLU A 82 14.93 11.94 -1.33
C GLU A 82 15.14 11.82 0.17
N LYS A 83 14.42 12.61 0.98
CA LYS A 83 14.54 12.53 2.44
C LYS A 83 14.10 11.16 2.95
N GLN A 84 13.01 10.61 2.43
CA GLN A 84 12.57 9.24 2.69
C GLN A 84 13.64 8.23 2.33
N TRP A 85 14.21 8.33 1.12
CA TRP A 85 15.26 7.40 0.69
C TRP A 85 16.51 7.47 1.57
N ARG A 86 16.92 8.66 2.02
CA ARG A 86 18.07 8.80 2.92
C ARG A 86 17.80 8.19 4.30
N GLN A 87 16.58 8.27 4.80
CA GLN A 87 16.22 7.79 6.14
C GLN A 87 15.83 6.32 6.19
N PHE A 88 15.27 5.77 5.11
CA PHE A 88 14.70 4.41 5.08
C PHE A 88 15.34 3.50 4.02
N GLY A 89 16.13 4.07 3.11
CA GLY A 89 16.82 3.36 2.04
C GLY A 89 18.06 2.58 2.48
N PRO A 90 18.86 2.09 1.52
CA PRO A 90 20.05 1.29 1.81
C PRO A 90 21.01 1.99 2.77
N GLY A 91 21.46 1.28 3.80
CA GLY A 91 22.36 1.81 4.83
C GLY A 91 21.68 2.52 5.99
N SER A 92 20.36 2.66 5.99
CA SER A 92 19.64 3.18 7.15
C SER A 92 19.51 2.15 8.28
N PRO A 93 19.32 2.59 9.54
CA PRO A 93 19.16 1.68 10.67
C PRO A 93 18.05 0.66 10.44
N GLY A 94 18.42 -0.63 10.44
CA GLY A 94 17.49 -1.74 10.24
C GLY A 94 17.07 -1.99 8.79
N ALA A 95 17.58 -1.26 7.80
CA ALA A 95 17.41 -1.60 6.38
C ALA A 95 18.45 -2.67 5.99
N LEU A 96 18.03 -3.94 6.03
CA LEU A 96 18.84 -5.07 5.60
C LEU A 96 18.43 -5.47 4.18
N GLY A 97 19.41 -5.73 3.32
CA GLY A 97 19.18 -6.23 1.96
C GLY A 97 18.70 -5.18 0.96
N GLU A 98 17.81 -5.60 0.07
CA GLU A 98 17.29 -4.75 -0.99
C GLU A 98 16.20 -3.81 -0.48
N VAL A 99 16.17 -2.59 -1.00
CA VAL A 99 15.15 -1.61 -0.67
C VAL A 99 14.50 -1.10 -1.94
N HIS A 100 13.18 -1.19 -2.00
CA HIS A 100 12.34 -0.68 -3.08
C HIS A 100 11.44 0.43 -2.56
N HIS A 101 11.32 1.51 -3.34
CA HIS A 101 10.44 2.62 -3.03
C HIS A 101 9.23 2.57 -3.97
N VAL A 102 8.07 2.24 -3.42
CA VAL A 102 6.82 2.08 -4.13
C VAL A 102 5.95 3.32 -3.94
N LEU A 103 5.62 3.98 -5.04
CA LEU A 103 4.75 5.15 -5.07
C LEU A 103 3.40 4.73 -5.60
N VAL A 104 2.34 4.89 -4.80
CA VAL A 104 0.97 4.57 -5.17
C VAL A 104 0.20 5.87 -5.34
N VAL A 105 -0.23 6.17 -6.56
CA VAL A 105 -0.88 7.45 -6.89
C VAL A 105 -2.17 7.25 -7.68
N GLN A 106 -3.09 8.21 -7.60
CA GLN A 106 -4.29 8.18 -8.43
C GLN A 106 -3.98 8.42 -9.92
N ARG A 107 -3.06 9.35 -10.21
CA ARG A 107 -2.66 9.72 -11.58
C ARG A 107 -1.15 9.88 -11.61
N ARG A 108 -0.50 9.46 -12.70
CA ARG A 108 0.97 9.59 -12.86
C ARG A 108 1.47 11.02 -12.72
N LEU A 109 0.66 12.01 -13.13
CA LEU A 109 0.97 13.45 -13.01
C LEU A 109 1.05 13.95 -11.54
N ARG A 110 0.67 13.12 -10.56
CA ARG A 110 0.79 13.42 -9.12
C ARG A 110 2.16 13.04 -8.54
N VAL A 111 3.08 12.58 -9.38
CA VAL A 111 4.50 12.53 -9.08
C VAL A 111 5.16 13.64 -9.89
N GLU A 112 5.89 14.54 -9.23
CA GLU A 112 6.66 15.53 -9.97
C GLU A 112 7.57 14.81 -10.98
N PRO A 113 7.59 15.23 -12.26
CA PRO A 113 8.47 14.61 -13.25
C PRO A 113 9.94 14.56 -12.78
N GLU A 114 10.37 15.58 -12.04
CA GLU A 114 11.69 15.69 -11.43
C GLU A 114 11.91 14.64 -10.32
N ALA A 115 10.88 14.28 -9.55
CA ALA A 115 10.96 13.24 -8.53
C ALA A 115 11.39 11.87 -9.10
N TYR A 116 11.03 11.60 -10.36
CA TYR A 116 11.44 10.38 -11.06
C TYR A 116 12.70 10.58 -11.91
N ALA A 117 12.79 11.69 -12.64
CA ALA A 117 13.83 11.95 -13.64
C ALA A 117 15.15 12.50 -13.07
N ALA A 118 15.12 13.17 -11.92
CA ALA A 118 16.33 13.70 -11.26
C ALA A 118 17.01 12.66 -10.36
N ALA A 119 16.29 11.58 -9.99
CA ALA A 119 16.85 10.51 -9.18
C ALA A 119 18.02 9.82 -9.91
N PRO A 120 19.13 9.48 -9.21
CA PRO A 120 20.21 8.68 -9.78
C PRO A 120 19.69 7.37 -10.38
N PRO A 121 20.31 6.83 -11.46
CA PRO A 121 19.83 5.63 -12.14
C PRO A 121 19.56 4.43 -11.21
N GLU A 122 20.42 4.22 -10.22
CA GLU A 122 20.34 3.16 -9.21
C GLU A 122 19.17 3.33 -8.22
N VAL A 123 18.76 4.57 -7.96
CA VAL A 123 17.58 4.87 -7.14
C VAL A 123 16.33 4.73 -7.99
N ARG A 124 16.39 5.15 -9.26
CA ARG A 124 15.27 5.04 -10.21
C ARG A 124 14.91 3.59 -10.51
N SER A 125 15.89 2.70 -10.66
CA SER A 125 15.64 1.28 -10.88
C SER A 125 14.99 0.57 -9.68
N ARG A 126 15.08 1.19 -8.50
CA ARG A 126 14.46 0.71 -7.24
C ARG A 126 13.20 1.48 -6.89
N ARG A 127 12.73 2.36 -7.78
CA ARG A 127 11.45 3.06 -7.65
C ARG A 127 10.43 2.44 -8.57
N THR A 128 9.26 2.19 -8.03
CA THR A 128 8.11 1.69 -8.78
C THR A 128 6.95 2.66 -8.57
N LEU A 129 6.34 3.10 -9.67
CA LEU A 129 5.11 3.90 -9.65
C LEU A 129 3.94 3.01 -10.03
N LEU A 130 2.98 2.86 -9.12
CA LEU A 130 1.74 2.12 -9.28
C LEU A 130 0.55 3.07 -9.22
N LEU A 131 -0.52 2.73 -9.92
CA LEU A 131 -1.80 3.41 -9.77
C LEU A 131 -2.70 2.64 -8.81
N TRP A 132 -3.56 3.35 -8.07
CA TRP A 132 -4.57 2.71 -7.21
C TRP A 132 -5.43 1.70 -7.97
N ARG A 133 -5.85 2.04 -9.18
CA ARG A 133 -6.58 1.12 -10.07
C ARG A 133 -5.76 -0.11 -10.48
N ASP A 134 -4.44 0.03 -10.61
CA ASP A 134 -3.57 -1.07 -11.02
C ASP A 134 -3.41 -2.05 -9.84
N LEU A 135 -3.33 -1.53 -8.60
CA LEU A 135 -3.39 -2.35 -7.38
C LEU A 135 -4.72 -3.09 -7.24
N ALA A 136 -5.85 -2.42 -7.51
CA ALA A 136 -7.18 -3.04 -7.47
C ALA A 136 -7.32 -4.16 -8.50
N ALA A 137 -6.88 -3.92 -9.74
CA ALA A 137 -6.89 -4.91 -10.81
C ALA A 137 -5.98 -6.12 -10.47
N ALA A 138 -4.78 -5.86 -9.92
CA ALA A 138 -3.84 -6.88 -9.48
C ALA A 138 -4.40 -7.77 -8.36
N ALA A 139 -5.06 -7.17 -7.37
CA ALA A 139 -5.73 -7.88 -6.28
C ALA A 139 -6.91 -8.72 -6.80
N ASN A 140 -7.79 -8.13 -7.61
CA ASN A 140 -8.98 -8.78 -8.14
C ASN A 140 -8.63 -9.96 -9.08
N GLY A 141 -7.60 -9.80 -9.90
CA GLY A 141 -7.12 -10.87 -10.79
C GLY A 141 -6.57 -12.10 -10.07
N ARG A 142 -6.11 -11.95 -8.82
CA ARG A 142 -5.46 -13.02 -8.02
C ARG A 142 -6.33 -13.60 -6.92
N HIS A 143 -7.42 -12.91 -6.57
CA HIS A 143 -8.42 -13.34 -5.60
C HIS A 143 -8.96 -14.77 -5.86
N ARG A 144 -8.97 -15.24 -7.10
CA ARG A 144 -9.73 -16.44 -7.50
C ARG A 144 -9.01 -17.79 -7.44
N ALA A 145 -7.77 -17.89 -6.96
CA ALA A 145 -7.04 -19.17 -7.07
C ALA A 145 -6.26 -19.67 -5.85
N HIS A 146 -5.76 -18.82 -4.94
CA HIS A 146 -4.67 -19.24 -4.04
C HIS A 146 -4.70 -18.74 -2.58
N GLY A 147 -5.77 -18.11 -2.10
CA GLY A 147 -5.86 -17.57 -0.72
C GLY A 147 -6.84 -18.32 0.18
N GLY A 148 -6.56 -18.31 1.50
CA GLY A 148 -7.52 -18.76 2.51
C GLY A 148 -8.67 -17.76 2.69
N ALA A 149 -9.78 -18.20 3.32
CA ALA A 149 -10.98 -17.35 3.47
C ALA A 149 -10.72 -15.96 4.12
N PRO A 150 -9.86 -15.82 5.16
CA PRO A 150 -9.55 -14.51 5.73
C PRO A 150 -8.80 -13.59 4.76
N LEU A 151 -7.87 -14.14 3.98
CA LEU A 151 -7.09 -13.38 3.01
C LEU A 151 -7.96 -12.93 1.84
N ASN A 152 -8.83 -13.81 1.36
CA ASN A 152 -9.77 -13.49 0.28
C ASN A 152 -10.74 -12.37 0.70
N ALA A 153 -11.32 -12.46 1.91
CA ALA A 153 -12.19 -11.41 2.43
C ALA A 153 -11.46 -10.05 2.56
N TRP A 154 -10.23 -10.05 3.04
CA TRP A 154 -9.44 -8.83 3.12
C TRP A 154 -9.11 -8.25 1.73
N ILE A 155 -8.84 -9.10 0.73
CA ILE A 155 -8.65 -8.66 -0.66
C ILE A 155 -9.92 -8.05 -1.22
N ASP A 156 -11.09 -8.66 -0.98
CA ASP A 156 -12.38 -8.09 -1.38
C ASP A 156 -12.60 -6.71 -0.75
N ASP A 157 -12.28 -6.55 0.54
CA ASP A 157 -12.36 -5.25 1.23
C ASP A 157 -11.41 -4.23 0.60
N VAL A 158 -10.17 -4.62 0.29
CA VAL A 158 -9.18 -3.75 -0.37
C VAL A 158 -9.69 -3.32 -1.74
N VAL A 159 -10.16 -4.26 -2.57
CA VAL A 159 -10.70 -3.96 -3.91
C VAL A 159 -11.87 -2.99 -3.80
N GLN A 160 -12.81 -3.23 -2.88
CA GLN A 160 -13.96 -2.34 -2.68
C GLN A 160 -13.52 -0.93 -2.27
N VAL A 161 -12.55 -0.81 -1.36
CA VAL A 161 -12.00 0.49 -0.96
C VAL A 161 -11.33 1.19 -2.14
N LEU A 162 -10.51 0.48 -2.92
CA LEU A 162 -9.82 1.05 -4.06
C LEU A 162 -10.77 1.47 -5.19
N ASP A 163 -11.78 0.66 -5.48
CA ASP A 163 -12.80 0.95 -6.49
C ASP A 163 -13.66 2.15 -6.06
N ALA A 164 -14.11 2.20 -4.80
CA ALA A 164 -14.88 3.34 -4.28
C ALA A 164 -14.09 4.65 -4.27
N VAL A 165 -12.77 4.55 -4.09
CA VAL A 165 -11.84 5.67 -4.16
C VAL A 165 -11.60 6.07 -5.63
N ASP A 166 -11.45 5.13 -6.57
CA ASP A 166 -11.23 5.44 -7.99
C ASP A 166 -12.49 5.97 -8.71
N GLU A 167 -13.70 5.50 -8.37
CA GLU A 167 -14.96 5.98 -8.96
C GLU A 167 -15.24 7.48 -8.69
N ARG A 168 -14.61 8.07 -7.66
CA ARG A 168 -14.68 9.52 -7.42
C ARG A 168 -13.79 10.34 -8.35
N ALA A 169 -12.93 9.71 -9.15
CA ALA A 169 -12.24 10.34 -10.27
C ALA A 169 -12.96 10.12 -11.61
N PHE A 170 -13.98 10.95 -11.84
CA PHE A 170 -14.57 11.27 -13.14
C PHE A 170 -15.48 10.18 -13.77
N ILE A 171 -16.75 10.20 -13.38
CA ILE A 171 -17.84 9.65 -14.20
C ILE A 171 -18.53 10.85 -14.86
N GLY A 172 -18.29 11.07 -16.15
CA GLY A 172 -19.03 12.08 -16.92
C GLY A 172 -20.56 11.92 -16.76
N TRP A 173 -21.30 13.00 -17.03
CA TRP A 173 -22.75 13.13 -16.78
C TRP A 173 -23.56 11.86 -17.08
N ARG A 174 -24.00 11.17 -16.04
CA ARG A 174 -25.06 10.16 -16.12
C ARG A 174 -26.23 10.59 -15.26
N SER A 175 -27.33 10.92 -15.92
CA SER A 175 -28.65 10.99 -15.29
C SER A 175 -29.13 9.57 -15.00
N GLY A 176 -28.73 9.04 -13.84
CA GLY A 176 -29.28 7.85 -13.23
C GLY A 176 -29.53 8.14 -11.74
N PRO A 177 -30.47 7.45 -11.08
CA PRO A 177 -30.70 7.65 -9.65
C PRO A 177 -29.39 7.37 -8.93
N GLY A 178 -28.86 8.41 -8.26
CA GLY A 178 -27.58 8.32 -7.56
C GLY A 178 -27.62 7.16 -6.56
N PRO A 179 -26.53 6.40 -6.41
CA PRO A 179 -26.45 5.43 -5.33
C PRO A 179 -26.67 6.18 -4.02
N GLN A 180 -27.69 5.78 -3.26
CA GLN A 180 -27.87 6.25 -1.88
C GLN A 180 -26.76 5.63 -1.04
N VAL A 181 -25.62 6.30 -1.00
CA VAL A 181 -24.58 6.03 -0.01
C VAL A 181 -24.99 6.77 1.25
N GLU A 182 -25.40 6.04 2.29
CA GLU A 182 -25.60 6.60 3.62
C GLU A 182 -24.24 7.09 4.14
N VAL A 183 -24.03 8.41 4.04
CA VAL A 183 -22.78 9.11 4.41
C VAL A 183 -22.46 8.97 5.91
N ASP A 184 -23.45 8.56 6.72
CA ASP A 184 -23.35 8.44 8.17
C ASP A 184 -23.12 7.01 8.68
N LYS A 185 -22.95 6.02 7.79
CA LYS A 185 -22.45 4.72 8.24
C LYS A 185 -20.92 4.77 8.26
N PRO A 186 -20.28 4.68 9.44
CA PRO A 186 -18.84 4.46 9.48
C PRO A 186 -18.55 3.22 8.63
N PHE A 187 -17.59 3.33 7.73
CA PHE A 187 -17.06 2.20 6.98
C PHE A 187 -16.32 1.31 7.99
N VAL A 188 -17.07 0.45 8.68
CA VAL A 188 -16.54 -0.52 9.63
C VAL A 188 -16.07 -1.71 8.81
N PHE A 189 -14.76 -1.93 8.78
CA PHE A 189 -14.19 -3.19 8.32
C PHE A 189 -14.88 -4.32 9.08
N ALA A 190 -15.69 -5.12 8.39
CA ALA A 190 -16.37 -6.29 8.96
C ALA A 190 -15.39 -7.45 9.19
N SER A 191 -14.17 -7.13 9.61
CA SER A 191 -13.27 -8.09 10.21
C SER A 191 -13.75 -8.29 11.64
N ARG A 192 -14.42 -9.43 11.88
CA ARG A 192 -14.74 -10.03 13.18
C ARG A 192 -13.58 -10.09 14.20
N TYR A 193 -12.41 -9.58 13.85
CA TYR A 193 -11.20 -9.51 14.67
C TYR A 193 -10.98 -8.13 15.32
N TRP A 194 -11.75 -7.09 14.97
CA TRP A 194 -11.62 -5.78 15.63
C TRP A 194 -12.33 -5.71 16.99
N ASP A 195 -13.42 -6.45 17.17
CA ASP A 195 -14.18 -6.51 18.41
C ASP A 195 -13.58 -7.47 19.46
N ASP A 196 -12.35 -7.98 19.25
CA ASP A 196 -11.65 -8.71 20.29
C ASP A 196 -11.10 -7.69 21.31
N PRO A 197 -11.65 -7.61 22.54
CA PRO A 197 -11.24 -6.62 23.53
C PRO A 197 -9.77 -6.77 23.98
N ARG A 198 -9.09 -7.86 23.58
CA ARG A 198 -7.65 -8.05 23.78
C ARG A 198 -6.78 -7.27 22.78
N LEU A 199 -7.36 -6.68 21.74
CA LEU A 199 -6.66 -5.95 20.68
C LEU A 199 -6.77 -4.41 20.80
N THR A 200 -7.43 -3.92 21.86
CA THR A 200 -7.47 -2.49 22.20
C THR A 200 -6.09 -2.04 22.69
N LEU A 201 -5.33 -1.32 21.86
CA LEU A 201 -4.10 -0.64 22.29
C LEU A 201 -4.44 0.77 22.76
N ASP A 202 -4.23 1.03 24.05
CA ASP A 202 -4.14 2.38 24.60
C ASP A 202 -2.93 3.08 23.96
N LEU A 203 -3.18 4.14 23.20
CA LEU A 203 -2.15 4.99 22.63
C LEU A 203 -1.82 6.09 23.66
N SER A 204 -0.87 5.79 24.56
CA SER A 204 -0.16 6.79 25.37
C SER A 204 1.07 7.32 24.66
#